data_AF-A0A6M1REN1-F1
#
_entry.id   AF-A0A6M1REN1-F1
#
_cell.length_a   1.000
_cell.length_b   1.000
_cell.length_c   1.000
_cell.angle_alpha   90.00
_cell.angle_beta   90.00
_cell.angle_gamma   90.00
#
_symmetry.space_group_name_H-M   'P 1'
#
loop_
_entity.id
_entity.type
_entity.pdbx_description
1 polymer ?
#
loop_
_entity_poly.entity_id
_entity_poly.type
_entity_poly.pdbx_seq_one_letter_code
_entity_poly.pdbx_strand_id
1 'polypeptide(L)'
;MPAPSQAALTNTSFGMFASGFGTRVTGGSIPANSGDLGYQTIGCTRKAGYDVNNNTAGAKVPGLGTIGATTTKQRTIKSGATVKSISEHKIADVVLDKSPLGKVTVEGLSSVSQAWWDGKAYKADSKAKIAHVILDPAGPGQKVDLPVPGRDKPLVIPGIATIGIGNTVEKVKADGSGSYAYANGIWIKLHGSDTEVTIGRSRAEINGQAYSAVFNGFSNSVDATALGGAVQVGKNPLTNASCAGTKGKLKTKSLGDVHLGEAGNIVDVKGLTSGQRSNQTKTGAEGYTFGEVANVNIGDGAIRIEAIRAQANVKYVKGKGSTSSISGTKFGDIYVNNQKVSLAQLESALSRVNIPGLVKIETKVVTDRSKNLIEVVALRLTLLDGSDGTKSVVNIGHAKFKVNANK
;
A
#
# COMPACT_ATOMS: atom_id res chain seq x y z
N MET A 1 0.93 -18.43 -29.21
CA MET A 1 0.27 -17.11 -29.35
C MET A 1 1.25 -16.05 -28.86
N PRO A 2 1.70 -15.11 -29.70
CA PRO A 2 2.59 -14.04 -29.25
C PRO A 2 1.82 -13.12 -28.28
N ALA A 3 2.48 -12.72 -27.20
CA ALA A 3 1.93 -11.78 -26.21
C ALA A 3 1.47 -10.49 -26.91
N PRO A 4 0.32 -9.89 -26.52
CA PRO A 4 -0.13 -8.65 -27.12
C PRO A 4 0.95 -7.58 -26.95
N SER A 5 1.42 -7.05 -28.08
CA SER A 5 2.31 -5.90 -28.18
C SER A 5 1.83 -4.80 -27.23
N GLN A 6 2.61 -4.53 -26.18
CA GLN A 6 2.33 -3.43 -25.28
C GLN A 6 2.44 -2.14 -26.09
N ALA A 7 1.33 -1.42 -26.26
CA ALA A 7 1.29 -0.19 -27.04
C ALA A 7 2.42 0.76 -26.57
N ALA A 8 3.18 1.32 -27.53
CA ALA A 8 4.31 2.16 -27.23
C ALA A 8 3.90 3.33 -26.31
N LEU A 9 4.65 3.52 -25.22
CA LEU A 9 4.33 4.53 -24.21
C LEU A 9 4.40 5.93 -24.82
N THR A 10 3.30 6.68 -24.73
CA THR A 10 3.16 8.01 -25.32
C THR A 10 3.21 9.11 -24.26
N ASN A 11 4.08 10.10 -24.43
CA ASN A 11 4.13 11.25 -23.53
C ASN A 11 2.86 12.12 -23.64
N THR A 12 2.41 12.63 -22.48
CA THR A 12 1.28 13.55 -22.36
C THR A 12 1.67 14.78 -21.52
N SER A 13 0.82 15.81 -21.58
CA SER A 13 0.91 17.00 -20.71
C SER A 13 0.33 16.77 -19.32
N PHE A 14 -0.27 15.59 -19.06
CA PHE A 14 -0.99 15.29 -17.84
C PHE A 14 -0.17 14.42 -16.90
N GLY A 15 -0.31 14.63 -15.59
CA GLY A 15 0.15 13.70 -14.57
C GLY A 15 -0.95 12.68 -14.27
N MET A 16 -0.72 11.42 -14.59
CA MET A 16 -1.64 10.31 -14.35
C MET A 16 -1.15 9.44 -13.20
N PHE A 17 -2.07 8.99 -12.36
CA PHE A 17 -1.81 8.05 -11.27
C PHE A 17 -2.97 7.10 -11.11
N ALA A 18 -2.65 5.82 -10.94
CA ALA A 18 -3.64 4.80 -10.64
C ALA A 18 -3.10 3.87 -9.56
N SER A 19 -3.95 3.49 -8.61
CA SER A 19 -3.60 2.52 -7.58
C SER A 19 -4.81 1.79 -7.10
N GLY A 20 -4.66 0.51 -6.78
CA GLY A 20 -5.70 -0.27 -6.13
C GLY A 20 -5.10 -1.32 -5.20
N PHE A 21 -5.92 -1.75 -4.25
CA PHE A 21 -5.62 -2.86 -3.35
C PHE A 21 -6.89 -3.67 -3.07
N GLY A 22 -6.69 -4.94 -2.79
CA GLY A 22 -7.73 -5.91 -2.50
C GLY A 22 -8.28 -5.79 -1.11
N THR A 23 -7.44 -5.68 -0.08
CA THR A 23 -7.95 -5.50 1.28
C THR A 23 -7.07 -4.62 2.12
N ARG A 24 -7.71 -3.91 3.03
CA ARG A 24 -7.05 -3.12 4.05
C ARG A 24 -7.85 -3.24 5.33
N VAL A 25 -7.22 -3.82 6.34
CA VAL A 25 -7.78 -3.88 7.70
C VAL A 25 -7.37 -2.61 8.45
N THR A 26 -8.30 -2.00 9.16
CA THR A 26 -8.11 -0.82 10.01
C THR A 26 -8.77 -1.07 11.37
N GLY A 27 -8.00 -1.05 12.46
CA GLY A 27 -8.50 -1.31 13.82
C GLY A 27 -8.39 -2.78 14.27
N GLY A 28 -8.37 -3.01 15.59
CA GLY A 28 -8.13 -4.30 16.24
C GLY A 28 -6.64 -4.74 16.23
N SER A 29 -6.36 -5.94 16.72
CA SER A 29 -5.01 -6.56 16.67
C SER A 29 -4.70 -6.97 15.21
N ILE A 30 -4.18 -6.04 14.41
CA ILE A 30 -3.95 -6.16 12.95
C ILE A 30 -2.93 -7.27 12.65
N PRO A 31 -3.29 -8.50 12.22
CA PRO A 31 -2.33 -9.58 12.03
C PRO A 31 -1.66 -9.56 10.66
N ALA A 32 -0.59 -10.35 10.48
CA ALA A 32 0.32 -10.35 9.30
C ALA A 32 -0.36 -10.24 7.94
N ASN A 33 -1.54 -10.83 7.76
CA ASN A 33 -2.17 -10.95 6.45
C ASN A 33 -3.07 -9.75 6.09
N SER A 34 -3.00 -8.67 6.86
CA SER A 34 -3.76 -7.42 6.69
C SER A 34 -3.19 -6.46 5.63
N GLY A 35 -2.20 -6.91 4.86
CA GLY A 35 -1.65 -6.15 3.76
C GLY A 35 -2.64 -5.81 2.66
N ASP A 36 -2.34 -4.75 1.91
CA ASP A 36 -2.96 -4.42 0.62
C ASP A 36 -2.78 -5.60 -0.37
N LEU A 37 -3.57 -6.69 -0.23
CA LEU A 37 -3.51 -7.87 -1.11
C LEU A 37 -3.75 -7.45 -2.55
N GLY A 38 -2.98 -7.98 -3.49
CA GLY A 38 -3.09 -7.57 -4.89
C GLY A 38 -2.79 -6.09 -5.16
N TYR A 39 -2.02 -5.41 -4.29
CA TYR A 39 -1.63 -4.03 -4.54
C TYR A 39 -0.98 -3.88 -5.93
N GLN A 40 -1.46 -2.92 -6.70
CA GLN A 40 -0.84 -2.52 -7.95
C GLN A 40 -0.98 -1.02 -8.12
N THR A 41 0.08 -0.38 -8.62
CA THR A 41 0.09 1.06 -8.85
C THR A 41 0.82 1.43 -10.13
N ILE A 42 0.20 2.32 -10.90
CA ILE A 42 0.93 3.20 -11.80
C ILE A 42 1.27 4.43 -10.96
N GLY A 43 2.50 4.44 -10.43
CA GLY A 43 3.04 5.63 -9.80
C GLY A 43 2.99 6.80 -10.78
N CYS A 44 2.86 8.01 -10.25
CA CYS A 44 2.64 9.21 -11.03
C CYS A 44 3.55 9.32 -12.26
N THR A 45 2.94 9.45 -13.43
CA THR A 45 3.62 9.41 -14.72
C THR A 45 2.94 10.33 -15.74
N ARG A 46 3.68 10.70 -16.78
CA ARG A 46 3.15 11.43 -17.95
C ARG A 46 2.92 10.54 -19.16
N LYS A 47 3.34 9.27 -19.06
CA LYS A 47 3.27 8.32 -20.16
C LYS A 47 1.92 7.61 -20.13
N ALA A 48 1.18 7.70 -21.22
CA ALA A 48 0.01 6.87 -21.50
C ALA A 48 0.46 5.58 -22.19
N GLY A 49 -0.32 4.51 -22.04
CA GLY A 49 -0.03 3.19 -22.60
C GLY A 49 0.39 2.14 -21.56
N TYR A 50 0.52 2.53 -20.28
CA TYR A 50 0.68 1.52 -19.23
C TYR A 50 -0.58 0.67 -19.13
N ASP A 51 -0.37 -0.63 -19.15
CA ASP A 51 -1.34 -1.65 -18.74
C ASP A 51 -0.58 -2.62 -17.82
N VAL A 52 -0.82 -2.50 -16.52
CA VAL A 52 -0.19 -3.34 -15.50
C VAL A 52 -1.27 -4.01 -14.67
N ASN A 53 -1.07 -5.29 -14.39
CA ASN A 53 -1.97 -6.07 -13.55
C ASN A 53 -1.19 -6.74 -12.41
N ASN A 54 -1.92 -7.12 -11.37
CA ASN A 54 -1.44 -8.00 -10.32
C ASN A 54 -2.58 -8.98 -10.00
N ASN A 55 -2.26 -10.26 -9.97
CA ASN A 55 -3.19 -11.32 -9.62
C ASN A 55 -2.64 -12.02 -8.39
N THR A 56 -3.44 -12.13 -7.33
CA THR A 56 -3.07 -12.91 -6.15
C THR A 56 -4.03 -14.07 -5.97
N ALA A 57 -3.49 -15.21 -5.58
CA ALA A 57 -4.30 -16.28 -5.04
C ALA A 57 -5.03 -15.78 -3.78
N GLY A 58 -6.16 -16.42 -3.47
CA GLY A 58 -6.90 -16.10 -2.24
C GLY A 58 -6.05 -16.34 -1.00
N ALA A 59 -6.27 -15.54 0.04
CA ALA A 59 -5.52 -15.60 1.28
C ALA A 59 -6.47 -15.55 2.49
N LYS A 60 -6.11 -16.29 3.53
CA LYS A 60 -6.78 -16.20 4.83
C LYS A 60 -6.30 -14.94 5.56
N VAL A 61 -7.23 -14.09 5.95
CA VAL A 61 -7.01 -12.91 6.79
C VAL A 61 -7.49 -13.24 8.20
N PRO A 62 -6.57 -13.44 9.16
CA PRO A 62 -6.95 -13.78 10.53
C PRO A 62 -7.86 -12.71 11.14
N GLY A 63 -8.92 -13.15 11.79
CA GLY A 63 -9.93 -12.27 12.39
C GLY A 63 -10.97 -11.75 11.40
N LEU A 64 -10.85 -12.01 10.10
CA LEU A 64 -11.87 -11.71 9.09
C LEU A 64 -12.41 -12.97 8.44
N GLY A 65 -11.54 -13.84 7.93
CA GLY A 65 -11.91 -15.02 7.14
C GLY A 65 -10.99 -15.22 5.93
N THR A 66 -11.52 -15.64 4.78
CA THR A 66 -10.76 -15.88 3.55
C THR A 66 -11.19 -14.90 2.47
N ILE A 67 -10.22 -14.29 1.79
CA ILE A 67 -10.45 -13.52 0.58
C ILE A 67 -10.05 -14.40 -0.60
N GLY A 68 -10.93 -14.53 -1.58
CA GLY A 68 -10.70 -15.25 -2.82
C GLY A 68 -9.67 -14.56 -3.72
N ALA A 69 -9.52 -15.08 -4.94
CA ALA A 69 -8.58 -14.53 -5.90
C ALA A 69 -8.83 -13.04 -6.16
N THR A 70 -7.77 -12.24 -6.15
CA THR A 70 -7.84 -10.80 -6.41
C THR A 70 -7.14 -10.44 -7.71
N THR A 71 -7.76 -9.56 -8.49
CA THR A 71 -7.18 -8.99 -9.71
C THR A 71 -7.23 -7.48 -9.61
N THR A 72 -6.05 -6.86 -9.63
CA THR A 72 -5.92 -5.41 -9.74
C THR A 72 -5.36 -5.07 -11.11
N LYS A 73 -6.04 -4.18 -11.83
CA LYS A 73 -5.61 -3.72 -13.16
C LYS A 73 -5.54 -2.20 -13.19
N GLN A 74 -4.41 -1.68 -13.64
CA GLN A 74 -4.14 -0.25 -13.70
C GLN A 74 -3.77 0.13 -15.12
N ARG A 75 -4.43 1.16 -15.67
CA ARG A 75 -4.24 1.58 -17.06
C ARG A 75 -4.09 3.09 -17.21
N THR A 76 -3.31 3.47 -18.20
CA THR A 76 -3.29 4.84 -18.73
C THR A 76 -3.51 4.80 -20.23
N ILE A 77 -4.43 5.62 -20.74
CA ILE A 77 -4.86 5.56 -22.14
C ILE A 77 -4.79 6.97 -22.72
N LYS A 78 -4.26 7.09 -23.95
CA LYS A 78 -4.40 8.28 -24.78
C LYS A 78 -5.10 7.87 -26.08
N SER A 79 -6.19 8.55 -26.42
CA SER A 79 -6.92 8.36 -27.67
C SER A 79 -7.41 9.70 -28.18
N GLY A 80 -6.84 10.18 -29.28
CA GLY A 80 -7.08 11.55 -29.76
C GLY A 80 -6.76 12.59 -28.68
N ALA A 81 -7.72 13.48 -28.39
CA ALA A 81 -7.61 14.49 -27.34
C ALA A 81 -7.85 13.94 -25.91
N THR A 82 -8.33 12.69 -25.79
CA THR A 82 -8.69 12.11 -24.49
C THR A 82 -7.48 11.45 -23.84
N VAL A 83 -7.25 11.76 -22.56
CA VAL A 83 -6.24 11.11 -21.72
C VAL A 83 -6.91 10.59 -20.46
N LYS A 84 -6.78 9.29 -20.18
CA LYS A 84 -7.45 8.60 -19.07
C LYS A 84 -6.45 7.90 -18.16
N SER A 85 -6.75 7.92 -16.86
CA SER A 85 -6.21 7.00 -15.88
C SER A 85 -7.34 6.13 -15.33
N ILE A 86 -7.11 4.82 -15.24
CA ILE A 86 -8.12 3.82 -14.88
C ILE A 86 -7.51 2.90 -13.83
N SER A 87 -8.25 2.68 -12.76
CA SER A 87 -7.98 1.65 -11.76
C SER A 87 -9.17 0.72 -11.67
N GLU A 88 -8.92 -0.57 -11.82
CA GLU A 88 -9.90 -1.63 -11.70
C GLU A 88 -9.44 -2.62 -10.65
N HIS A 89 -10.39 -3.12 -9.88
CA HIS A 89 -10.17 -4.13 -8.89
C HIS A 89 -11.32 -5.12 -8.89
N LYS A 90 -11.00 -6.43 -8.81
CA LYS A 90 -11.97 -7.52 -8.75
C LYS A 90 -11.54 -8.53 -7.69
N ILE A 91 -12.50 -9.01 -6.91
CA ILE A 91 -12.31 -10.07 -5.92
C ILE A 91 -13.42 -11.09 -6.15
N ALA A 92 -13.04 -12.37 -6.27
CA ALA A 92 -13.99 -13.46 -6.51
C ALA A 92 -15.01 -13.57 -5.38
N ASP A 93 -14.50 -13.72 -4.15
CA ASP A 93 -15.31 -13.90 -2.95
C ASP A 93 -14.60 -13.38 -1.69
N VAL A 94 -15.37 -13.03 -0.68
CA VAL A 94 -14.90 -12.77 0.68
C VAL A 94 -15.74 -13.62 1.62
N VAL A 95 -15.13 -14.66 2.16
CA VAL A 95 -15.70 -15.54 3.17
C VAL A 95 -15.36 -14.99 4.54
N LEU A 96 -16.35 -14.67 5.36
CA LEU A 96 -16.13 -14.36 6.77
C LEU A 96 -15.88 -15.64 7.57
N ASP A 97 -15.02 -15.55 8.60
CA ASP A 97 -14.74 -16.65 9.51
C ASP A 97 -16.05 -17.19 10.12
N LYS A 98 -16.07 -18.49 10.39
CA LYS A 98 -17.27 -19.18 10.85
C LYS A 98 -17.68 -18.63 12.21
N SER A 99 -18.86 -18.02 12.27
CA SER A 99 -19.49 -17.62 13.52
C SER A 99 -20.37 -18.76 14.05
N PRO A 100 -20.77 -18.73 15.34
CA PRO A 100 -21.80 -19.63 15.86
C PRO A 100 -23.13 -19.58 15.09
N LEU A 101 -23.38 -18.49 14.35
CA LEU A 101 -24.58 -18.26 13.56
C LEU A 101 -24.47 -18.79 12.12
N GLY A 102 -23.26 -19.10 11.65
CA GLY A 102 -23.01 -19.54 10.28
C GLY A 102 -21.82 -18.85 9.62
N LYS A 103 -21.71 -19.04 8.30
CA LYS A 103 -20.70 -18.46 7.42
C LYS A 103 -21.36 -17.46 6.47
N VAL A 104 -20.74 -16.29 6.30
CA VAL A 104 -21.18 -15.28 5.33
C VAL A 104 -20.17 -15.21 4.20
N THR A 105 -20.65 -15.19 2.96
CA THR A 105 -19.82 -15.04 1.76
C THR A 105 -20.31 -13.84 0.95
N VAL A 106 -19.42 -12.91 0.63
CA VAL A 106 -19.69 -11.81 -0.31
C VAL A 106 -19.06 -12.15 -1.66
N GLU A 107 -19.84 -12.25 -2.72
CA GLU A 107 -19.37 -12.71 -4.03
C GLU A 107 -19.34 -11.59 -5.08
N GLY A 108 -18.40 -11.69 -6.02
CA GLY A 108 -18.35 -10.86 -7.22
C GLY A 108 -18.11 -9.38 -6.93
N LEU A 109 -17.17 -9.08 -6.03
CA LEU A 109 -16.82 -7.71 -5.69
C LEU A 109 -16.00 -7.08 -6.81
N SER A 110 -16.42 -5.91 -7.29
CA SER A 110 -15.63 -5.11 -8.22
C SER A 110 -15.67 -3.63 -7.88
N SER A 111 -14.55 -2.95 -8.11
CA SER A 111 -14.49 -1.50 -8.07
C SER A 111 -13.71 -0.95 -9.26
N VAL A 112 -14.21 0.15 -9.82
CA VAL A 112 -13.61 0.82 -10.96
C VAL A 112 -13.57 2.30 -10.65
N SER A 113 -12.42 2.92 -10.85
CA SER A 113 -12.22 4.36 -10.75
C SER A 113 -11.56 4.86 -12.01
N GLN A 114 -12.10 5.92 -12.60
CA GLN A 114 -11.57 6.55 -13.80
C GLN A 114 -11.49 8.05 -13.61
N ALA A 115 -10.37 8.63 -14.03
CA ALA A 115 -10.19 10.07 -14.10
C ALA A 115 -9.63 10.41 -15.48
N TRP A 116 -10.25 11.35 -16.19
CA TRP A 116 -9.83 11.68 -17.55
C TRP A 116 -10.02 13.14 -17.92
N TRP A 117 -9.28 13.54 -18.94
CA TRP A 117 -9.48 14.75 -19.72
C TRP A 117 -10.11 14.33 -21.06
N ASP A 118 -11.22 14.92 -21.46
CA ASP A 118 -11.93 14.58 -22.71
C ASP A 118 -11.59 15.49 -23.90
N GLY A 119 -10.63 16.42 -23.73
CA GLY A 119 -10.32 17.47 -24.69
C GLY A 119 -10.87 18.83 -24.29
N LYS A 120 -11.88 18.88 -23.41
CA LYS A 120 -12.53 20.13 -22.97
C LYS A 120 -12.57 20.29 -21.45
N ALA A 121 -12.82 19.21 -20.72
CA ALA A 121 -12.98 19.24 -19.28
C ALA A 121 -12.41 18.00 -18.59
N TYR A 122 -12.07 18.16 -17.32
CA TYR A 122 -11.77 17.03 -16.44
C TYR A 122 -13.05 16.34 -16.02
N LYS A 123 -13.00 15.01 -16.00
CA LYS A 123 -14.09 14.13 -15.59
C LYS A 123 -13.57 13.05 -14.65
N ALA A 124 -14.45 12.56 -13.78
CA ALA A 124 -14.19 11.47 -12.85
C ALA A 124 -15.43 10.58 -12.80
N ASP A 125 -15.23 9.27 -12.68
CA ASP A 125 -16.29 8.27 -12.51
C ASP A 125 -15.75 7.17 -11.60
N SER A 126 -16.59 6.68 -10.68
CA SER A 126 -16.22 5.65 -9.73
C SER A 126 -17.42 4.77 -9.41
N LYS A 127 -17.21 3.45 -9.47
CA LYS A 127 -18.26 2.46 -9.29
C LYS A 127 -17.76 1.35 -8.39
N ALA A 128 -18.62 0.87 -7.52
CA ALA A 128 -18.44 -0.33 -6.71
C ALA A 128 -19.67 -1.21 -6.90
N LYS A 129 -19.47 -2.52 -7.05
CA LYS A 129 -20.53 -3.51 -7.23
C LYS A 129 -20.21 -4.78 -6.46
N ILE A 130 -21.26 -5.42 -5.96
CA ILE A 130 -21.26 -6.75 -5.35
C ILE A 130 -22.27 -7.57 -6.14
N ALA A 131 -21.99 -8.85 -6.38
CA ALA A 131 -22.95 -9.73 -7.04
C ALA A 131 -23.97 -10.27 -6.02
N HIS A 132 -23.48 -10.95 -4.97
CA HIS A 132 -24.33 -11.63 -3.99
C HIS A 132 -23.76 -11.52 -2.57
N VAL A 133 -24.63 -11.64 -1.57
CA VAL A 133 -24.23 -11.82 -0.17
C VAL A 133 -24.96 -13.06 0.37
N ILE A 134 -24.24 -14.15 0.59
CA ILE A 134 -24.82 -15.43 0.94
C ILE A 134 -24.57 -15.72 2.43
N LEU A 135 -25.63 -16.06 3.17
CA LEU A 135 -25.55 -16.59 4.53
C LEU A 135 -25.78 -18.10 4.50
N ASP A 136 -24.81 -18.85 5.03
CA ASP A 136 -24.84 -20.30 5.22
C ASP A 136 -24.95 -20.61 6.73
N PRO A 137 -26.15 -20.93 7.25
CA PRO A 137 -26.39 -21.07 8.69
C PRO A 137 -25.64 -22.28 9.30
N ALA A 138 -25.28 -22.19 10.58
CA ALA A 138 -24.51 -23.25 11.26
C ALA A 138 -25.28 -24.56 11.55
N GLY A 139 -26.61 -24.56 11.39
CA GLY A 139 -27.51 -25.70 11.65
C GLY A 139 -28.26 -26.18 10.39
N PRO A 140 -29.27 -27.06 10.51
CA PRO A 140 -30.08 -27.49 9.37
C PRO A 140 -30.84 -26.29 8.80
N GLY A 141 -30.40 -25.81 7.65
CA GLY A 141 -30.97 -24.66 6.97
C GLY A 141 -30.42 -24.55 5.55
N GLN A 142 -31.20 -23.92 4.66
CA GLN A 142 -30.73 -23.62 3.31
C GLN A 142 -29.92 -22.33 3.31
N LYS A 143 -29.01 -22.21 2.33
CA LYS A 143 -28.29 -20.96 2.07
C LYS A 143 -29.28 -19.87 1.69
N VAL A 144 -29.10 -18.68 2.25
CA VAL A 144 -29.98 -17.52 2.03
C VAL A 144 -29.19 -16.44 1.30
N ASP A 145 -29.72 -15.95 0.17
CA ASP A 145 -29.19 -14.74 -0.49
C ASP A 145 -29.76 -13.51 0.24
N LEU A 146 -28.87 -12.73 0.83
CA LEU A 146 -29.19 -11.51 1.56
C LEU A 146 -29.20 -10.33 0.59
N PRO A 147 -30.01 -9.29 0.88
CA PRO A 147 -30.03 -8.12 0.02
C PRO A 147 -28.64 -7.49 -0.05
N VAL A 148 -28.19 -7.20 -1.28
CA VAL A 148 -26.92 -6.50 -1.51
C VAL A 148 -26.96 -5.16 -0.77
N PRO A 149 -25.97 -4.86 0.07
CA PRO A 149 -25.98 -3.65 0.87
C PRO A 149 -25.99 -2.41 -0.02
N GLY A 150 -26.73 -1.39 0.40
CA GLY A 150 -26.70 -0.07 -0.22
C GLY A 150 -25.58 0.81 0.35
N ARG A 151 -25.38 1.97 -0.26
CA ARG A 151 -24.51 3.03 0.31
C ARG A 151 -25.09 3.58 1.61
N ASP A 152 -26.39 3.86 1.62
CA ASP A 152 -27.09 4.51 2.74
C ASP A 152 -27.83 3.50 3.65
N LYS A 153 -27.80 2.22 3.28
CA LYS A 153 -28.44 1.12 4.00
C LYS A 153 -27.48 -0.07 4.06
N PRO A 154 -26.57 -0.10 5.06
CA PRO A 154 -25.70 -1.26 5.23
C PRO A 154 -26.52 -2.48 5.64
N LEU A 155 -26.05 -3.65 5.24
CA LEU A 155 -26.60 -4.94 5.65
C LEU A 155 -26.04 -5.29 7.02
N VAL A 156 -26.91 -5.33 8.03
CA VAL A 156 -26.56 -5.76 9.37
C VAL A 156 -26.89 -7.24 9.52
N ILE A 157 -25.87 -8.05 9.80
CA ILE A 157 -26.01 -9.46 10.13
C ILE A 157 -25.77 -9.60 11.64
N PRO A 158 -26.83 -9.74 12.46
CA PRO A 158 -26.72 -9.75 13.92
C PRO A 158 -25.67 -10.75 14.40
N GLY A 159 -24.82 -10.34 15.36
CA GLY A 159 -23.78 -11.21 15.92
C GLY A 159 -22.59 -11.57 15.00
N ILE A 160 -22.60 -11.15 13.73
CA ILE A 160 -21.50 -11.42 12.78
C ILE A 160 -20.82 -10.11 12.35
N ALA A 161 -21.52 -9.30 11.55
CA ALA A 161 -20.91 -8.14 10.92
C ALA A 161 -21.96 -7.16 10.39
N THR A 162 -21.53 -5.92 10.20
CA THR A 162 -22.20 -4.93 9.36
C THR A 162 -21.42 -4.77 8.06
N ILE A 163 -22.07 -4.97 6.92
CA ILE A 163 -21.47 -4.91 5.58
C ILE A 163 -22.12 -3.75 4.82
N GLY A 164 -21.32 -2.85 4.28
CA GLY A 164 -21.80 -1.74 3.44
C GLY A 164 -21.02 -1.59 2.15
N ILE A 165 -21.63 -0.97 1.13
CA ILE A 165 -20.88 -0.55 -0.05
C ILE A 165 -19.89 0.55 0.35
N GLY A 166 -18.66 0.41 -0.14
CA GLY A 166 -17.60 1.36 0.15
C GLY A 166 -17.84 2.74 -0.46
N ASN A 167 -17.23 3.76 0.13
CA ASN A 167 -17.33 5.12 -0.37
C ASN A 167 -16.80 5.27 -1.80
N THR A 168 -17.61 5.91 -2.64
CA THR A 168 -17.22 6.45 -3.95
C THR A 168 -17.05 7.95 -3.86
N VAL A 169 -15.99 8.46 -4.50
CA VAL A 169 -15.72 9.90 -4.61
C VAL A 169 -15.29 10.20 -6.03
N GLU A 170 -15.96 11.18 -6.62
CA GLU A 170 -15.69 11.72 -7.93
C GLU A 170 -15.56 13.22 -7.77
N LYS A 171 -14.35 13.73 -7.99
CA LYS A 171 -14.08 15.16 -7.78
C LYS A 171 -13.24 15.70 -8.91
N VAL A 172 -13.76 16.77 -9.52
CA VAL A 172 -12.96 17.72 -10.27
C VAL A 172 -12.41 18.74 -9.26
N LYS A 173 -11.12 19.06 -9.36
CA LYS A 173 -10.50 20.04 -8.46
C LYS A 173 -11.10 21.41 -8.72
N ALA A 174 -11.35 22.16 -7.65
CA ALA A 174 -12.00 23.48 -7.73
C ALA A 174 -11.23 24.48 -8.60
N ASP A 175 -9.91 24.33 -8.70
CA ASP A 175 -9.04 25.15 -9.56
C ASP A 175 -9.00 24.66 -11.02
N GLY A 176 -9.81 23.67 -11.39
CA GLY A 176 -9.81 23.07 -12.72
C GLY A 176 -8.51 22.36 -13.08
N SER A 177 -7.61 22.11 -12.13
CA SER A 177 -6.27 21.56 -12.40
C SER A 177 -6.23 20.04 -12.48
N GLY A 178 -7.37 19.35 -12.43
CA GLY A 178 -7.40 17.90 -12.50
C GLY A 178 -8.70 17.29 -11.98
N SER A 179 -8.75 15.97 -12.01
CA SER A 179 -9.79 15.18 -11.38
C SER A 179 -9.22 13.95 -10.69
N TYR A 180 -9.92 13.47 -9.68
CA TYR A 180 -9.64 12.20 -9.05
C TYR A 180 -10.93 11.45 -8.77
N ALA A 181 -10.81 10.14 -8.86
CA ALA A 181 -11.85 9.18 -8.57
C ALA A 181 -11.28 8.13 -7.60
N TYR A 182 -12.07 7.75 -6.60
CA TYR A 182 -11.80 6.51 -5.87
C TYR A 182 -13.10 5.80 -5.52
N ALA A 183 -13.05 4.48 -5.52
CA ALA A 183 -14.13 3.62 -5.06
C ALA A 183 -13.56 2.59 -4.10
N ASN A 184 -14.16 2.47 -2.92
CA ASN A 184 -14.00 1.29 -2.08
C ASN A 184 -15.10 0.30 -2.48
N GLY A 185 -14.78 -0.99 -2.61
CA GLY A 185 -15.74 -2.01 -2.94
C GLY A 185 -16.77 -2.19 -1.81
N ILE A 186 -16.31 -2.70 -0.68
CA ILE A 186 -17.11 -2.82 0.55
C ILE A 186 -16.34 -2.37 1.77
N TRP A 187 -17.06 -2.04 2.81
CA TRP A 187 -16.54 -1.98 4.17
C TRP A 187 -17.27 -3.00 5.04
N ILE A 188 -16.54 -3.63 5.95
CA ILE A 188 -17.06 -4.64 6.88
C ILE A 188 -16.65 -4.21 8.28
N LYS A 189 -17.62 -4.07 9.18
CA LYS A 189 -17.37 -3.93 10.62
C LYS A 189 -17.78 -5.21 11.31
N LEU A 190 -16.83 -5.90 11.92
CA LEU A 190 -17.11 -7.15 12.63
C LEU A 190 -17.75 -6.84 13.99
N HIS A 191 -18.74 -7.64 14.40
CA HIS A 191 -19.35 -7.49 15.72
C HIS A 191 -18.52 -8.27 16.75
N GLY A 192 -18.30 -7.68 17.93
CA GLY A 192 -17.46 -8.30 18.97
C GLY A 192 -15.97 -7.97 18.86
N SER A 193 -15.55 -7.17 17.87
CA SER A 193 -14.22 -6.55 17.80
C SER A 193 -14.31 -5.12 17.27
N ASP A 194 -13.26 -4.31 17.50
CA ASP A 194 -13.10 -2.98 16.88
C ASP A 194 -12.46 -3.06 15.48
N THR A 195 -12.67 -4.18 14.77
CA THR A 195 -12.07 -4.43 13.45
C THR A 195 -12.98 -3.91 12.34
N GLU A 196 -12.46 -2.96 11.56
CA GLU A 196 -13.06 -2.51 10.32
C GLU A 196 -12.19 -2.91 9.13
N VAL A 197 -12.79 -3.41 8.05
CA VAL A 197 -12.07 -3.85 6.85
C VAL A 197 -12.63 -3.14 5.64
N THR A 198 -11.75 -2.46 4.90
CA THR A 198 -12.06 -1.94 3.56
C THR A 198 -11.56 -2.91 2.50
N ILE A 199 -12.43 -3.31 1.59
CA ILE A 199 -12.14 -4.32 0.57
C ILE A 199 -12.37 -3.72 -0.82
N GLY A 200 -11.44 -3.98 -1.73
CA GLY A 200 -11.50 -3.69 -3.15
C GLY A 200 -11.41 -2.21 -3.45
N ARG A 201 -10.34 -1.53 -3.03
CA ARG A 201 -10.14 -0.11 -3.34
C ARG A 201 -9.55 0.06 -4.74
N SER A 202 -10.16 0.96 -5.52
CA SER A 202 -9.61 1.54 -6.74
C SER A 202 -9.43 3.05 -6.58
N ARG A 203 -8.39 3.60 -7.21
CA ARG A 203 -8.14 5.05 -7.26
C ARG A 203 -7.49 5.41 -8.58
N ALA A 204 -8.04 6.42 -9.23
CA ALA A 204 -7.47 7.04 -10.43
C ALA A 204 -7.40 8.56 -10.25
N GLU A 205 -6.36 9.16 -10.79
CA GLU A 205 -6.14 10.61 -10.73
C GLU A 205 -5.50 11.08 -12.03
N ILE A 206 -5.98 12.23 -12.51
CA ILE A 206 -5.37 12.96 -13.61
C ILE A 206 -5.22 14.43 -13.21
N ASN A 207 -4.06 14.99 -13.47
CA ASN A 207 -3.73 16.37 -13.16
C ASN A 207 -3.24 17.11 -14.39
N GLY A 208 -3.79 18.29 -14.61
CA GLY A 208 -3.26 19.33 -15.49
C GLY A 208 -2.14 20.12 -14.85
N GLN A 209 -1.26 20.64 -15.70
CA GLN A 209 -0.12 21.49 -15.35
C GLN A 209 0.86 20.83 -14.35
N ALA A 210 1.63 19.85 -14.83
CA ALA A 210 2.86 19.44 -14.16
C ALA A 210 3.95 20.51 -14.36
N TYR A 211 4.08 21.47 -13.44
CA TYR A 211 5.23 22.40 -13.45
C TYR A 211 6.53 21.64 -13.22
N SER A 212 7.53 21.85 -14.08
CA SER A 212 8.90 21.28 -14.09
C SER A 212 9.10 19.76 -13.93
N ALA A 213 8.27 19.00 -13.20
CA ALA A 213 8.39 17.56 -13.02
C ALA A 213 7.08 16.86 -12.57
N VAL A 214 7.13 15.53 -12.51
CA VAL A 214 6.14 14.68 -11.83
C VAL A 214 6.85 13.86 -10.75
N PHE A 215 6.32 13.89 -9.53
CA PHE A 215 6.84 13.10 -8.41
C PHE A 215 6.21 11.71 -8.39
N ASN A 216 7.02 10.68 -8.22
CA ASN A 216 6.58 9.30 -8.10
C ASN A 216 7.33 8.66 -6.92
N GLY A 217 6.74 7.68 -6.27
CA GLY A 217 7.33 7.00 -5.13
C GLY A 217 6.29 6.59 -4.10
N PHE A 218 6.75 5.91 -3.07
CA PHE A 218 5.95 5.49 -1.94
C PHE A 218 6.79 5.49 -0.66
N SER A 219 6.14 5.35 0.47
CA SER A 219 6.77 5.08 1.75
C SER A 219 5.85 4.26 2.63
N ASN A 220 6.47 3.42 3.45
CA ASN A 220 5.81 2.64 4.49
C ASN A 220 6.78 2.39 5.64
N SER A 221 6.23 2.13 6.82
CA SER A 221 7.02 1.88 8.01
C SER A 221 7.36 0.41 8.17
N VAL A 222 6.49 -0.50 7.75
CA VAL A 222 6.76 -1.93 7.71
C VAL A 222 6.15 -2.58 6.47
N ASP A 223 6.84 -3.57 5.91
CA ASP A 223 6.29 -4.58 5.01
C ASP A 223 7.04 -5.91 5.22
N ALA A 224 6.39 -7.04 4.99
CA ALA A 224 7.04 -8.33 5.14
C ALA A 224 6.52 -9.36 4.12
N THR A 225 7.36 -10.35 3.83
CA THR A 225 7.01 -11.49 2.99
C THR A 225 7.48 -12.77 3.66
N ALA A 226 6.66 -13.80 3.71
CA ALA A 226 6.95 -15.09 4.34
C ALA A 226 6.68 -16.26 3.39
N LEU A 227 7.17 -17.47 3.74
CA LEU A 227 7.03 -18.69 2.93
C LEU A 227 7.43 -18.49 1.45
N GLY A 228 8.57 -17.85 1.20
CA GLY A 228 9.03 -17.58 -0.18
C GLY A 228 8.15 -16.60 -0.98
N GLY A 229 7.30 -15.82 -0.31
CA GLY A 229 6.40 -14.82 -0.90
C GLY A 229 4.93 -15.24 -0.95
N ALA A 230 4.58 -16.44 -0.47
CA ALA A 230 3.20 -16.93 -0.39
C ALA A 230 2.35 -16.16 0.64
N VAL A 231 2.98 -15.63 1.70
CA VAL A 231 2.33 -14.79 2.70
C VAL A 231 2.96 -13.40 2.67
N GLN A 232 2.15 -12.34 2.63
CA GLN A 232 2.66 -10.96 2.55
C GLN A 232 1.96 -10.03 3.54
N VAL A 233 2.76 -9.42 4.42
CA VAL A 233 2.36 -8.23 5.17
C VAL A 233 2.56 -7.02 4.25
N GLY A 234 1.44 -6.42 3.87
CA GLY A 234 1.45 -5.25 2.99
C GLY A 234 2.05 -4.01 3.64
N LYS A 235 2.19 -2.97 2.83
CA LYS A 235 2.88 -1.73 3.20
C LYS A 235 2.07 -0.92 4.22
N ASN A 236 2.59 -0.81 5.44
CA ASN A 236 1.87 -0.15 6.54
C ASN A 236 2.70 0.93 7.28
N PRO A 237 2.13 2.13 7.51
CA PRO A 237 1.09 2.75 6.70
C PRO A 237 1.65 3.11 5.31
N LEU A 238 0.95 2.79 4.22
CA LEU A 238 1.36 3.22 2.88
C LEU A 238 1.01 4.69 2.59
N THR A 239 2.02 5.47 2.20
CA THR A 239 1.88 6.82 1.65
C THR A 239 2.53 6.91 0.27
N ASN A 240 1.73 7.18 -0.76
CA ASN A 240 2.18 7.36 -2.14
C ASN A 240 2.46 8.83 -2.46
N ALA A 241 3.53 9.09 -3.23
CA ALA A 241 3.88 10.43 -3.67
C ALA A 241 2.78 11.06 -4.54
N SER A 242 2.43 12.32 -4.28
CA SER A 242 1.43 13.06 -5.07
C SER A 242 2.05 13.57 -6.37
N CYS A 243 1.33 13.45 -7.50
CA CYS A 243 1.89 13.74 -8.82
C CYS A 243 2.35 15.19 -8.99
N ALA A 244 1.53 16.14 -8.53
CA ALA A 244 1.82 17.58 -8.55
C ALA A 244 2.65 18.04 -7.32
N GLY A 245 3.03 17.10 -6.46
CA GLY A 245 3.65 17.33 -5.18
C GLY A 245 2.69 17.87 -4.12
N THR A 246 3.23 18.17 -2.93
CA THR A 246 2.43 18.60 -1.77
C THR A 246 2.47 20.12 -1.54
N LYS A 247 2.98 20.90 -2.49
CA LYS A 247 3.22 22.36 -2.35
C LYS A 247 4.06 22.68 -1.10
N GLY A 248 5.05 21.83 -0.80
CA GLY A 248 5.91 21.95 0.38
C GLY A 248 5.26 21.54 1.71
N LYS A 249 3.98 21.13 1.73
CA LYS A 249 3.31 20.67 2.95
C LYS A 249 3.70 19.24 3.29
N LEU A 250 3.97 18.96 4.55
CA LEU A 250 4.17 17.60 5.02
C LEU A 250 2.82 16.87 5.03
N LYS A 251 2.79 15.67 4.46
CA LYS A 251 1.62 14.78 4.49
C LYS A 251 2.04 13.47 5.11
N THR A 252 1.38 13.09 6.20
CA THR A 252 1.71 11.90 6.99
C THR A 252 0.50 10.99 7.18
N LYS A 253 0.79 9.74 7.51
CA LYS A 253 -0.14 8.76 8.05
C LYS A 253 0.56 8.04 9.19
N SER A 254 -0.17 7.74 10.26
CA SER A 254 0.38 7.06 11.43
C SER A 254 -0.52 5.90 11.86
N LEU A 255 0.09 4.86 12.42
CA LEU A 255 -0.54 3.70 13.04
C LEU A 255 0.18 3.41 14.37
N GLY A 256 -0.57 2.98 15.39
CA GLY A 256 -0.03 2.69 16.72
C GLY A 256 0.88 1.47 16.72
N ASP A 257 0.39 0.35 16.19
CA ASP A 257 1.12 -0.90 16.03
C ASP A 257 0.64 -1.65 14.77
N VAL A 258 1.37 -2.71 14.40
CA VAL A 258 0.99 -3.68 13.37
C VAL A 258 1.49 -5.04 13.83
N HIS A 259 0.61 -6.04 13.94
CA HIS A 259 1.02 -7.41 14.26
C HIS A 259 1.51 -8.11 12.98
N LEU A 260 2.76 -8.57 13.00
CA LEU A 260 3.44 -9.18 11.85
C LEU A 260 3.23 -10.70 11.75
N GLY A 261 2.15 -11.23 12.36
CA GLY A 261 1.80 -12.66 12.35
C GLY A 261 2.90 -13.52 12.97
N GLU A 262 3.31 -14.61 12.32
CA GLU A 262 4.39 -15.47 12.82
C GLU A 262 5.73 -14.73 12.93
N ALA A 263 6.01 -13.79 12.02
CA ALA A 263 7.17 -12.89 12.15
C ALA A 263 7.03 -11.94 13.36
N GLY A 264 5.80 -11.71 13.83
CA GLY A 264 5.48 -10.95 15.04
C GLY A 264 5.96 -11.61 16.33
N ASN A 265 6.18 -12.93 16.33
CA ASN A 265 6.79 -13.64 17.47
C ASN A 265 8.28 -13.29 17.62
N ILE A 266 8.93 -12.87 16.54
CA ILE A 266 10.35 -12.49 16.54
C ILE A 266 10.51 -10.98 16.48
N VAL A 267 9.60 -10.25 15.84
CA VAL A 267 9.75 -8.81 15.56
C VAL A 267 8.46 -8.05 15.90
N ASP A 268 8.55 -7.15 16.87
CA ASP A 268 7.48 -6.23 17.25
C ASP A 268 7.84 -4.80 16.82
N VAL A 269 6.88 -4.07 16.23
CA VAL A 269 7.05 -2.71 15.72
C VAL A 269 5.94 -1.79 16.20
N LYS A 270 6.32 -0.64 16.76
CA LYS A 270 5.37 0.36 17.32
C LYS A 270 5.65 1.77 16.83
N GLY A 271 4.61 2.59 16.82
CA GLY A 271 4.64 3.99 16.41
C GLY A 271 5.05 4.14 14.95
N LEU A 272 4.25 3.56 14.05
CA LEU A 272 4.54 3.54 12.62
C LEU A 272 4.05 4.82 11.96
N THR A 273 4.92 5.59 11.33
CA THR A 273 4.56 6.80 10.57
C THR A 273 5.19 6.80 9.19
N SER A 274 4.41 7.04 8.14
CA SER A 274 4.93 7.29 6.80
C SER A 274 4.49 8.64 6.27
N GLY A 275 5.23 9.19 5.32
CA GLY A 275 4.90 10.50 4.79
C GLY A 275 5.68 10.92 3.56
N GLN A 276 5.29 12.09 3.07
CA GLN A 276 5.93 12.75 1.95
C GLN A 276 5.95 14.26 2.14
N ARG A 277 6.93 14.90 1.50
CA ARG A 277 6.96 16.34 1.28
C ARG A 277 7.59 16.61 -0.08
N SER A 278 6.93 17.38 -0.91
CA SER A 278 7.43 17.70 -2.24
C SER A 278 6.99 19.09 -2.68
N ASN A 279 7.88 19.78 -3.35
CA ASN A 279 7.67 21.12 -3.85
C ASN A 279 8.29 21.26 -5.24
N GLN A 280 7.63 22.04 -6.10
CA GLN A 280 8.13 22.32 -7.44
C GLN A 280 7.90 23.78 -7.81
N THR A 281 8.87 24.32 -8.53
CA THR A 281 8.87 25.66 -9.11
C THR A 281 9.01 25.53 -10.63
N LYS A 282 9.10 26.66 -11.35
CA LYS A 282 9.36 26.66 -12.79
C LYS A 282 10.73 26.05 -13.17
N THR A 283 11.71 26.10 -12.26
CA THR A 283 13.12 25.76 -12.53
C THR A 283 13.64 24.59 -11.71
N GLY A 284 12.86 24.06 -10.76
CA GLY A 284 13.28 22.91 -9.98
C GLY A 284 12.12 22.16 -9.35
N ALA A 285 12.40 20.92 -8.95
CA ALA A 285 11.47 20.05 -8.26
C ALA A 285 12.24 19.25 -7.21
N GLU A 286 11.80 19.28 -5.96
CA GLU A 286 12.47 18.55 -4.88
C GLU A 286 11.45 17.95 -3.93
N GLY A 287 11.87 16.90 -3.25
CA GLY A 287 11.05 16.29 -2.21
C GLY A 287 11.67 15.03 -1.66
N TYR A 288 10.91 14.44 -0.76
CA TYR A 288 11.23 13.17 -0.15
C TYR A 288 9.98 12.41 0.26
N THR A 289 10.15 11.10 0.38
CA THR A 289 9.26 10.22 1.13
C THR A 289 10.02 9.64 2.32
N PHE A 290 9.31 9.27 3.37
CA PHE A 290 9.93 8.66 4.55
C PHE A 290 9.01 7.64 5.22
N GLY A 291 9.62 6.61 5.80
CA GLY A 291 8.99 5.65 6.69
C GLY A 291 9.72 5.67 8.03
N GLU A 292 8.97 5.80 9.11
CA GLU A 292 9.46 5.95 10.48
C GLU A 292 8.76 4.93 11.39
N VAL A 293 9.52 4.38 12.34
CA VAL A 293 9.05 3.47 13.38
C VAL A 293 9.66 3.91 14.70
N ALA A 294 8.84 4.15 15.71
CA ALA A 294 9.29 4.65 17.01
C ALA A 294 10.00 3.58 17.85
N ASN A 295 9.57 2.33 17.77
CA ASN A 295 10.20 1.23 18.50
C ASN A 295 10.19 -0.04 17.65
N VAL A 296 11.35 -0.71 17.61
CA VAL A 296 11.50 -2.03 17.02
C VAL A 296 12.12 -2.93 18.07
N ASN A 297 11.47 -4.05 18.35
CA ASN A 297 11.95 -5.07 19.27
C ASN A 297 12.12 -6.38 18.50
N ILE A 298 13.26 -7.05 18.67
CA ILE A 298 13.60 -8.30 18.00
C ILE A 298 14.05 -9.34 19.02
N GLY A 299 13.47 -10.54 18.98
CA GLY A 299 13.83 -11.68 19.81
C GLY A 299 13.58 -11.44 21.30
N ASP A 300 12.34 -11.09 21.67
CA ASP A 300 11.92 -10.86 23.07
C ASP A 300 12.78 -9.85 23.85
N GLY A 301 13.24 -8.78 23.19
CA GLY A 301 14.05 -7.73 23.82
C GLY A 301 15.56 -7.89 23.62
N ALA A 302 16.00 -8.97 22.96
CA ALA A 302 17.41 -9.19 22.66
C ALA A 302 18.01 -8.01 21.85
N ILE A 303 17.23 -7.43 20.94
CA ILE A 303 17.59 -6.19 20.24
C ILE A 303 16.43 -5.21 20.32
N ARG A 304 16.73 -3.97 20.69
CA ARG A 304 15.75 -2.88 20.74
C ARG A 304 16.30 -1.66 20.03
N ILE A 305 15.53 -1.10 19.11
CA ILE A 305 15.91 0.12 18.39
C ILE A 305 14.83 1.17 18.65
N GLU A 306 15.25 2.26 19.29
CA GLU A 306 14.43 3.44 19.56
C GLU A 306 14.57 4.40 18.38
N ALA A 307 13.52 4.53 17.59
CA ALA A 307 13.45 5.29 16.35
C ALA A 307 14.28 4.73 15.19
N ILE A 308 13.59 4.37 14.11
CA ILE A 308 14.16 4.13 12.80
C ILE A 308 13.48 5.06 11.81
N ARG A 309 14.25 5.74 10.96
CA ARG A 309 13.72 6.51 9.85
C ARG A 309 14.46 6.14 8.58
N ALA A 310 13.72 5.79 7.53
CA ALA A 310 14.20 5.73 6.15
C ALA A 310 13.70 6.97 5.41
N GLN A 311 14.57 7.64 4.66
CA GLN A 311 14.18 8.81 3.87
C GLN A 311 14.86 8.80 2.50
N ALA A 312 14.03 8.83 1.46
CA ALA A 312 14.45 8.90 0.07
C ALA A 312 14.24 10.32 -0.45
N ASN A 313 15.32 11.00 -0.85
CA ASN A 313 15.27 12.39 -1.32
C ASN A 313 15.70 12.46 -2.78
N VAL A 314 14.99 13.27 -3.57
CA VAL A 314 15.39 13.59 -4.94
C VAL A 314 15.16 15.07 -5.21
N LYS A 315 16.14 15.69 -5.87
CA LYS A 315 16.10 17.08 -6.30
C LYS A 315 16.43 17.17 -7.78
N TYR A 316 15.69 18.00 -8.51
CA TYR A 316 15.91 18.37 -9.89
C TYR A 316 16.06 19.87 -9.99
N VAL A 317 17.05 20.32 -10.77
CA VAL A 317 17.26 21.72 -11.11
C VAL A 317 17.52 21.82 -12.62
N LYS A 318 16.77 22.68 -13.30
CA LYS A 318 16.93 22.95 -14.74
C LYS A 318 18.37 23.39 -15.02
N GLY A 319 19.01 22.79 -16.01
CA GLY A 319 20.41 23.04 -16.37
C GLY A 319 21.46 22.31 -15.51
N LYS A 320 21.14 21.90 -14.27
CA LYS A 320 22.07 21.14 -13.40
C LYS A 320 21.75 19.64 -13.31
N GLY A 321 20.54 19.23 -13.70
CA GLY A 321 20.12 17.82 -13.68
C GLY A 321 19.47 17.41 -12.36
N SER A 322 19.45 16.10 -12.10
CA SER A 322 18.85 15.52 -10.89
C SER A 322 19.92 14.94 -9.96
N THR A 323 19.68 15.04 -8.65
CA THR A 323 20.46 14.38 -7.59
C THR A 323 19.53 13.61 -6.66
N SER A 324 20.02 12.50 -6.12
CA SER A 324 19.30 11.66 -5.18
C SER A 324 20.16 11.36 -3.95
N SER A 325 19.53 11.25 -2.77
CA SER A 325 20.23 10.98 -1.52
C SER A 325 19.32 10.29 -0.50
N ILE A 326 19.95 9.60 0.44
CA ILE A 326 19.27 9.04 1.62
C ILE A 326 19.46 9.91 2.87
N SER A 327 19.84 11.19 2.69
CA SER A 327 20.07 12.13 3.79
C SER A 327 18.78 12.30 4.60
N GLY A 328 18.76 11.81 5.83
CA GLY A 328 17.55 11.68 6.66
C GLY A 328 17.26 10.26 7.10
N THR A 329 17.92 9.25 6.52
CA THR A 329 17.88 7.88 7.03
C THR A 329 18.73 7.79 8.30
N LYS A 330 18.08 7.51 9.44
CA LYS A 330 18.67 7.56 10.77
C LYS A 330 18.17 6.43 11.66
N PHE A 331 18.97 6.10 12.64
CA PHE A 331 18.65 5.23 13.76
C PHE A 331 18.83 6.06 15.02
N GLY A 332 17.92 5.95 15.98
CA GLY A 332 18.16 6.43 17.33
C GLY A 332 18.95 5.40 18.12
N ASP A 333 18.61 5.24 19.38
CA ASP A 333 19.38 4.38 20.28
C ASP A 333 19.14 2.90 19.97
N ILE A 334 20.24 2.15 19.88
CA ILE A 334 20.22 0.71 19.63
C ILE A 334 20.71 0.02 20.90
N TYR A 335 19.97 -0.97 21.36
CA TYR A 335 20.29 -1.78 22.52
C TYR A 335 20.39 -3.24 22.08
N VAL A 336 21.41 -3.93 22.55
CA VAL A 336 21.59 -5.37 22.40
C VAL A 336 21.78 -5.95 23.80
N ASN A 337 20.89 -6.84 24.24
CA ASN A 337 20.83 -7.35 25.63
C ASN A 337 20.89 -6.21 26.67
N ASN A 338 20.07 -5.17 26.47
CA ASN A 338 20.02 -3.94 27.28
C ASN A 338 21.29 -3.08 27.31
N GLN A 339 22.34 -3.43 26.56
CA GLN A 339 23.51 -2.57 26.41
C GLN A 339 23.37 -1.68 25.19
N LYS A 340 23.54 -0.36 25.38
CA LYS A 340 23.51 0.61 24.29
C LYS A 340 24.73 0.42 23.38
N VAL A 341 24.48 0.27 22.07
CA VAL A 341 25.50 0.11 21.04
C VAL A 341 25.27 1.14 19.93
N SER A 342 26.34 1.51 19.22
CA SER A 342 26.21 2.32 18.01
C SER A 342 25.85 1.45 16.81
N LEU A 343 25.33 2.08 15.74
CA LEU A 343 25.02 1.37 14.48
C LEU A 343 26.24 0.65 13.90
N ALA A 344 27.45 1.23 14.03
CA ALA A 344 28.69 0.63 13.56
C ALA A 344 29.10 -0.61 14.37
N GLN A 345 28.63 -0.73 15.60
CA GLN A 345 28.89 -1.86 16.49
C GLN A 345 27.79 -2.92 16.42
N LEU A 346 26.71 -2.69 15.67
CA LEU A 346 25.56 -3.59 15.64
C LEU A 346 25.97 -4.98 15.12
N GLU A 347 26.68 -5.06 13.99
CA GLU A 347 27.10 -6.35 13.40
C GLU A 347 27.98 -7.17 14.37
N SER A 348 28.92 -6.53 15.07
CA SER A 348 29.78 -7.20 16.04
C SER A 348 29.10 -7.50 17.38
N ALA A 349 28.04 -6.77 17.73
CA ALA A 349 27.21 -7.09 18.88
C ALA A 349 26.29 -8.29 18.59
N LEU A 350 25.79 -8.41 17.36
CA LEU A 350 24.91 -9.50 16.92
C LEU A 350 25.60 -10.85 16.88
N SER A 351 26.91 -10.92 16.61
CA SER A 351 27.65 -12.19 16.66
C SER A 351 27.67 -12.86 18.04
N ARG A 352 27.30 -12.12 19.09
CA ARG A 352 27.21 -12.59 20.48
C ARG A 352 25.79 -12.91 20.93
N VAL A 353 24.80 -12.72 20.07
CA VAL A 353 23.39 -12.92 20.39
C VAL A 353 22.80 -13.93 19.41
N ASN A 354 22.39 -15.09 19.93
CA ASN A 354 21.63 -16.06 19.16
C ASN A 354 20.14 -15.76 19.31
N ILE A 355 19.51 -15.30 18.24
CA ILE A 355 18.05 -15.10 18.18
C ILE A 355 17.47 -16.22 17.33
N PRO A 356 16.70 -17.16 17.93
CA PRO A 356 16.06 -18.23 17.18
C PRO A 356 15.25 -17.67 16.00
N GLY A 357 15.46 -18.25 14.81
CA GLY A 357 14.75 -17.84 13.60
C GLY A 357 15.28 -16.59 12.91
N LEU A 358 16.27 -15.86 13.44
CA LEU A 358 16.87 -14.70 12.76
C LEU A 358 18.11 -15.12 11.96
N VAL A 359 18.08 -14.88 10.65
CA VAL A 359 19.16 -15.25 9.71
C VAL A 359 20.10 -14.08 9.45
N LYS A 360 19.53 -12.90 9.21
CA LYS A 360 20.30 -11.73 8.77
C LYS A 360 19.64 -10.43 9.18
N ILE A 361 20.46 -9.47 9.60
CA ILE A 361 20.08 -8.07 9.80
C ILE A 361 20.91 -7.21 8.86
N GLU A 362 20.25 -6.34 8.09
CA GLU A 362 20.89 -5.40 7.17
C GLU A 362 20.41 -3.99 7.46
N THR A 363 21.32 -3.01 7.43
CA THR A 363 21.00 -1.61 7.70
C THR A 363 21.28 -0.72 6.49
N LYS A 364 20.47 0.32 6.29
CA LYS A 364 20.58 1.31 5.19
C LYS A 364 20.68 0.67 3.80
N VAL A 365 19.86 -0.35 3.54
CA VAL A 365 19.86 -1.07 2.27
C VAL A 365 19.28 -0.18 1.17
N VAL A 366 20.12 0.20 0.21
CA VAL A 366 19.68 0.93 -1.00
C VAL A 366 19.32 -0.09 -2.07
N THR A 367 18.04 -0.22 -2.40
CA THR A 367 17.54 -1.23 -3.35
C THR A 367 17.54 -0.73 -4.79
N ASP A 368 17.39 0.57 -5.01
CA ASP A 368 17.40 1.19 -6.33
C ASP A 368 18.00 2.60 -6.23
N ARG A 369 18.84 2.97 -7.20
CA ARG A 369 19.47 4.29 -7.24
C ARG A 369 19.75 4.72 -8.67
N SER A 370 19.29 5.93 -8.99
CA SER A 370 19.70 6.68 -10.16
C SER A 370 19.76 8.18 -9.82
N LYS A 371 20.14 9.03 -10.78
CA LYS A 371 20.17 10.49 -10.58
C LYS A 371 18.80 11.06 -10.17
N ASN A 372 17.71 10.42 -10.57
CA ASN A 372 16.36 10.94 -10.37
C ASN A 372 15.45 9.98 -9.56
N LEU A 373 15.99 8.90 -9.02
CA LEU A 373 15.28 7.88 -8.25
C LEU A 373 16.17 7.39 -7.11
N ILE A 374 15.60 7.18 -5.94
CA ILE A 374 16.25 6.41 -4.89
C ILE A 374 15.22 5.64 -4.08
N GLU A 375 15.57 4.42 -3.72
CA GLU A 375 14.81 3.53 -2.84
C GLU A 375 15.72 3.02 -1.73
N VAL A 376 15.23 3.10 -0.50
CA VAL A 376 15.99 2.73 0.70
C VAL A 376 15.09 2.04 1.71
N VAL A 377 15.62 0.98 2.28
CA VAL A 377 15.09 0.31 3.48
C VAL A 377 16.07 0.60 4.62
N ALA A 378 15.58 1.15 5.73
CA ALA A 378 16.43 1.44 6.88
C ALA A 378 16.90 0.14 7.52
N LEU A 379 16.02 -0.80 7.82
CA LEU A 379 16.36 -2.07 8.45
C LEU A 379 15.66 -3.21 7.69
N ARG A 380 16.43 -4.20 7.25
CA ARG A 380 15.89 -5.43 6.64
C ARG A 380 16.29 -6.63 7.48
N LEU A 381 15.29 -7.42 7.84
CA LEU A 381 15.46 -8.66 8.59
C LEU A 381 15.15 -9.84 7.68
N THR A 382 16.00 -10.86 7.70
CA THR A 382 15.71 -12.15 7.09
C THR A 382 15.53 -13.17 8.20
N LEU A 383 14.39 -13.84 8.22
CA LEU A 383 14.00 -14.83 9.23
C LEU A 383 13.88 -16.21 8.57
N LEU A 384 14.07 -17.27 9.35
CA LEU A 384 13.75 -18.66 8.99
C LEU A 384 12.33 -18.96 9.45
N ASP A 385 11.46 -19.38 8.53
CA ASP A 385 10.17 -19.98 8.89
C ASP A 385 10.40 -21.41 9.40
N GLY A 386 9.87 -21.66 10.60
CA GLY A 386 10.07 -22.93 11.34
C GLY A 386 9.41 -24.15 10.71
N SER A 387 8.60 -23.98 9.66
CA SER A 387 7.85 -25.07 9.02
C SER A 387 8.63 -25.76 7.89
N ASP A 388 9.40 -25.05 7.06
CA ASP A 388 10.02 -25.64 5.84
C ASP A 388 11.40 -25.07 5.45
N GLY A 389 12.08 -24.32 6.34
CA GLY A 389 13.39 -23.71 6.02
C GLY A 389 13.31 -22.59 4.96
N THR A 390 12.09 -22.13 4.65
CA THR A 390 11.85 -20.96 3.79
C THR A 390 12.21 -19.68 4.52
N LYS A 391 12.58 -18.65 3.75
CA LYS A 391 13.02 -17.36 4.30
C LYS A 391 11.89 -16.34 4.27
N SER A 392 11.70 -15.68 5.39
CA SER A 392 10.81 -14.54 5.54
C SER A 392 11.65 -13.25 5.55
N VAL A 393 11.19 -12.18 4.90
CA VAL A 393 11.87 -10.89 4.85
C VAL A 393 10.96 -9.83 5.45
N VAL A 394 11.45 -9.09 6.44
CA VAL A 394 10.76 -7.95 7.05
C VAL A 394 11.55 -6.69 6.73
N ASN A 395 10.94 -5.73 6.05
CA ASN A 395 11.50 -4.42 5.78
C ASN A 395 10.88 -3.40 6.75
N ILE A 396 11.73 -2.68 7.47
CA ILE A 396 11.36 -1.69 8.49
C ILE A 396 11.96 -0.34 8.08
N GLY A 397 11.10 0.66 7.97
CA GLY A 397 11.37 1.96 7.37
C GLY A 397 11.70 1.79 5.88
N HIS A 398 10.73 1.99 5.00
CA HIS A 398 10.90 1.82 3.56
C HIS A 398 10.44 3.09 2.84
N ALA A 399 11.31 3.68 2.00
CA ALA A 399 11.01 4.87 1.23
C ALA A 399 11.56 4.78 -0.20
N LYS A 400 10.72 5.14 -1.17
CA LYS A 400 11.05 5.31 -2.59
C LYS A 400 10.65 6.71 -3.03
N PHE A 401 11.54 7.43 -3.70
CA PHE A 401 11.19 8.72 -4.30
C PHE A 401 11.86 8.92 -5.64
N LYS A 402 11.11 9.47 -6.59
CA LYS A 402 11.49 9.71 -7.98
C LYS A 402 10.97 11.04 -8.46
N VAL A 403 11.79 11.77 -9.20
CA VAL A 403 11.41 13.00 -9.90
C VAL A 403 11.55 12.78 -11.40
N ASN A 404 10.43 12.86 -12.12
CA ASN A 404 10.41 12.81 -13.58
C ASN A 404 10.32 14.23 -14.12
N ALA A 405 11.46 14.86 -14.37
CA ALA A 405 11.52 16.20 -14.93
C ALA A 405 10.88 16.27 -16.32
N ASN A 406 10.23 17.40 -16.62
CA ASN A 406 9.78 17.77 -17.95
C ASN A 406 11.02 18.21 -18.74
N LYS A 407 11.51 17.34 -19.63
CA LYS A 407 12.61 17.66 -20.55
C LYS A 407 12.07 18.30 -21.81
#